data_AF-A0A1A8HGJ2-F1
#
_entry.id   AF-A0A1A8HGJ2-F1
#
_cell.length_a   1.000
_cell.length_b   1.000
_cell.length_c   1.000
_cell.angle_alpha   90.00
_cell.angle_beta   90.00
_cell.angle_gamma   90.00
#
_symmetry.space_group_name_H-M   'P 1'
#
loop_
_entity.id
_entity.type
_entity.pdbx_description
1 polymer ?
#
loop_
_entity_poly.entity_id
_entity_poly.type
_entity_poly.pdbx_seq_one_letter_code
_entity_poly.pdbx_strand_id
1 'polypeptide(L)'
;MPLESAYKYALDQYTGEKWPETVEYMEVSLRLYRLLRDSEAFCNLNCSSVRLDDEEKFAEFPELRAFGNVIKRAQCLKRCKQGLPAFRQTMPSRDTLDEFERREPYKYLQYAYFKSNNLAKAVSAAHTFLLKHPDDDMMQRNMAYYKSLPGAEDHLKDLETKSYETLFVRAVRAYNASYMLFDHKDEVMKNNVAYYKYHMKQWGLTEEDFLPRSEAVRYYNQTTMQLQMFEFSKQRLASDDEGDVVEFIDEFLDEDE
;
A
#
# COMPACT_ATOMS: atom_id res chain seq x y z
N MET A 1 -17.40 15.56 22.51
CA MET A 1 -18.32 15.83 21.40
C MET A 1 -18.33 14.60 20.50
N PRO A 2 -19.50 13.99 20.24
CA PRO A 2 -19.62 12.87 19.31
C PRO A 2 -19.35 13.29 17.86
N LEU A 3 -18.85 12.36 17.03
CA LEU A 3 -18.57 12.60 15.61
C LEU A 3 -19.80 13.12 14.85
N GLU A 4 -20.95 12.47 15.03
CA GLU A 4 -22.17 12.83 14.32
C GLU A 4 -22.64 14.25 14.66
N SER A 5 -22.52 14.66 15.93
CA SER A 5 -22.86 16.02 16.36
C SER A 5 -21.90 17.06 15.76
N ALA A 6 -20.59 16.77 15.74
CA ALA A 6 -19.60 17.65 15.13
C ALA A 6 -19.86 17.84 13.63
N TYR A 7 -20.19 16.73 12.94
CA TYR A 7 -20.40 16.74 11.50
C TYR A 7 -21.69 17.45 11.10
N LYS A 8 -22.81 17.17 11.78
CA LYS A 8 -24.08 17.88 11.56
C LYS A 8 -23.93 19.38 11.81
N TYR A 9 -23.24 19.77 12.88
CA TYR A 9 -22.97 21.17 13.14
C TYR A 9 -22.13 21.83 12.04
N ALA A 10 -21.11 21.13 11.50
CA ALA A 10 -20.32 21.62 10.37
C ALA A 10 -21.17 21.87 9.11
N LEU A 11 -22.11 20.96 8.82
CA LEU A 11 -23.05 21.09 7.70
C LEU A 11 -24.03 22.26 7.91
N ASP A 12 -24.52 22.46 9.12
CA ASP A 12 -25.37 23.61 9.46
C ASP A 12 -24.60 24.94 9.28
N GLN A 13 -23.32 25.00 9.67
CA GLN A 13 -22.50 26.19 9.41
C GLN A 13 -22.21 26.38 7.92
N TYR A 14 -22.06 25.28 7.16
CA TYR A 14 -21.84 25.34 5.71
C TYR A 14 -23.06 25.90 4.98
N THR A 15 -24.27 25.47 5.35
CA THR A 15 -25.52 26.02 4.78
C THR A 15 -25.74 27.48 5.18
N GLY A 16 -25.27 27.88 6.37
CA GLY A 16 -25.22 29.27 6.81
C GLY A 16 -24.07 30.11 6.28
N GLU A 17 -23.26 29.59 5.35
CA GLU A 17 -22.08 30.25 4.74
C GLU A 17 -21.00 30.74 5.74
N LYS A 18 -20.91 30.08 6.90
CA LYS A 18 -19.90 30.38 7.93
C LYS A 18 -18.66 29.52 7.72
N TRP A 19 -17.84 29.95 6.75
CA TRP A 19 -16.71 29.16 6.26
C TRP A 19 -15.66 28.80 7.32
N PRO A 20 -15.22 29.71 8.21
CA PRO A 20 -14.25 29.37 9.25
C PRO A 20 -14.75 28.27 10.20
N GLU A 21 -16.00 28.38 10.64
CA GLU A 21 -16.62 27.42 11.55
C GLU A 21 -16.88 26.08 10.86
N THR A 22 -17.28 26.09 9.58
CA THR A 22 -17.36 24.85 8.80
C THR A 22 -16.00 24.16 8.76
N VAL A 23 -14.93 24.88 8.42
CA VAL A 23 -13.58 24.31 8.34
C VAL A 23 -13.20 23.68 9.68
N GLU A 24 -13.36 24.41 10.78
CA GLU A 24 -13.02 23.93 12.12
C GLU A 24 -13.73 22.62 12.46
N TYR A 25 -15.05 22.60 12.36
CA TYR A 25 -15.85 21.45 12.78
C TYR A 25 -15.76 20.26 11.81
N MET A 26 -15.52 20.53 10.52
CA MET A 26 -15.28 19.47 9.54
C MET A 26 -13.90 18.80 9.77
N GLU A 27 -12.86 19.57 10.09
CA GLU A 27 -11.55 19.03 10.51
C GLU A 27 -11.64 18.27 11.84
N VAL A 28 -12.42 18.76 12.81
CA VAL A 28 -12.72 18.02 14.06
C VAL A 28 -13.39 16.69 13.74
N SER A 29 -14.37 16.69 12.84
CA SER A 29 -15.11 15.49 12.47
C SER A 29 -14.20 14.45 11.80
N LEU A 30 -13.32 14.85 10.88
CA LEU A 30 -12.31 13.96 10.30
C LEU A 30 -11.37 13.37 11.36
N ARG A 31 -10.93 14.18 12.34
CA ARG A 31 -10.09 13.70 13.45
C ARG A 31 -10.83 12.67 14.33
N LEU A 32 -12.09 12.93 14.66
CA LEU A 32 -12.92 12.00 15.43
C LEU A 32 -13.16 10.68 14.68
N TYR A 33 -13.39 10.74 13.37
CA TYR A 33 -13.54 9.56 12.53
C TYR A 33 -12.26 8.71 12.49
N ARG A 34 -11.09 9.33 12.31
CA ARG A 34 -9.80 8.63 12.37
C ARG A 34 -9.56 7.98 13.74
N LEU A 35 -9.80 8.74 14.81
CA LEU A 35 -9.67 8.23 16.18
C LEU A 35 -10.56 7.00 16.42
N LEU A 36 -11.80 7.01 15.93
CA LEU A 36 -12.71 5.86 16.02
C LEU A 36 -12.13 4.65 15.29
N ARG A 37 -11.73 4.81 14.03
CA ARG A 37 -11.17 3.72 13.21
C ARG A 37 -9.88 3.15 13.77
N ASP A 38 -8.97 4.01 14.23
CA ASP A 38 -7.70 3.59 14.81
C ASP A 38 -7.93 2.84 16.13
N SER A 39 -8.89 3.30 16.94
CA SER A 39 -9.29 2.62 18.18
C SER A 39 -9.91 1.24 17.92
N GLU A 40 -10.72 1.11 16.85
CA GLU A 40 -11.26 -0.18 16.43
C GLU A 40 -10.18 -1.13 15.93
N ALA A 41 -9.27 -0.65 15.08
CA ALA A 41 -8.14 -1.42 14.59
C ALA A 41 -7.24 -1.89 15.74
N PHE A 42 -6.93 -1.00 16.69
CA PHE A 42 -6.15 -1.31 17.87
C PHE A 42 -6.76 -2.46 18.69
N CYS A 43 -8.06 -2.38 19.01
CA CYS A 43 -8.71 -3.46 19.76
C CYS A 43 -8.81 -4.76 18.95
N ASN A 44 -9.08 -4.68 17.64
CA ASN A 44 -9.13 -5.87 16.78
C ASN A 44 -7.79 -6.58 16.70
N LEU A 45 -6.68 -5.84 16.60
CA LEU A 45 -5.34 -6.39 16.56
C LEU A 45 -4.98 -7.07 17.89
N ASN A 46 -5.16 -6.37 19.01
CA ASN A 46 -4.79 -6.87 20.34
C ASN A 46 -5.65 -8.06 20.81
N CYS A 47 -6.88 -8.18 20.29
CA CYS A 47 -7.77 -9.29 20.59
C CYS A 47 -7.76 -10.41 19.53
N SER A 48 -6.95 -10.31 18.47
CA SER A 48 -6.98 -11.24 17.33
C SER A 48 -6.52 -12.65 17.70
N SER A 49 -5.55 -12.77 18.60
CA SER A 49 -4.93 -14.03 19.03
C SER A 49 -5.57 -14.63 20.28
N VAL A 50 -6.55 -13.95 20.89
CA VAL A 50 -7.18 -14.40 22.14
C VAL A 50 -8.01 -15.66 21.88
N ARG A 51 -7.75 -16.70 22.68
CA ARG A 51 -8.41 -18.01 22.65
C ARG A 51 -8.99 -18.39 24.00
N LEU A 52 -9.88 -19.37 24.01
CA LEU A 52 -10.32 -20.02 25.25
C LEU A 52 -9.12 -20.58 26.02
N ASP A 53 -9.22 -20.55 27.36
CA ASP A 53 -8.12 -21.02 28.22
C ASP A 53 -8.01 -22.57 28.22
N ASP A 54 -9.11 -23.27 27.97
CA ASP A 54 -9.20 -24.74 27.89
C ASP A 54 -9.98 -25.17 26.64
N GLU A 55 -9.27 -25.25 25.51
CA GLU A 55 -9.84 -25.74 24.23
C GLU A 55 -10.00 -27.25 24.18
N GLU A 56 -9.33 -27.98 25.07
CA GLU A 56 -9.33 -29.45 25.15
C GLU A 56 -10.65 -29.96 25.71
N LYS A 57 -11.27 -29.21 26.63
CA LYS A 57 -12.62 -29.49 27.15
C LYS A 57 -13.67 -29.70 26.06
N PHE A 58 -13.50 -29.06 24.90
CA PHE A 58 -14.40 -29.15 23.75
C PHE A 58 -13.74 -29.86 22.56
N ALA A 59 -12.75 -30.73 22.79
CA ALA A 59 -12.03 -31.41 21.71
C ALA A 59 -12.92 -32.26 20.80
N GLU A 60 -13.95 -32.87 21.36
CA GLU A 60 -14.91 -33.68 20.61
C GLU A 60 -15.98 -32.84 19.90
N PHE A 61 -16.05 -31.52 20.18
CA PHE A 61 -17.10 -30.62 19.69
C PHE A 61 -16.50 -29.35 19.05
N PRO A 62 -16.08 -29.43 17.78
CA PRO A 62 -15.46 -28.32 17.06
C PRO A 62 -16.29 -27.03 17.06
N GLU A 63 -17.62 -27.14 16.99
CA GLU A 63 -18.56 -26.01 17.00
C GLU A 63 -18.52 -25.26 18.33
N LEU A 64 -18.49 -26.00 19.46
CA LEU A 64 -18.42 -25.40 20.79
C LEU A 64 -17.07 -24.72 21.02
N ARG A 65 -15.98 -25.30 20.53
CA ARG A 65 -14.65 -24.66 20.56
C ARG A 65 -14.64 -23.37 19.74
N ALA A 66 -15.20 -23.40 18.54
CA ALA A 66 -15.29 -22.22 17.67
C ALA A 66 -16.12 -21.10 18.31
N PHE A 67 -17.30 -21.43 18.83
CA PHE A 67 -18.19 -20.49 19.50
C PHE A 67 -17.56 -19.89 20.77
N GLY A 68 -16.90 -20.71 21.57
CA GLY A 68 -16.20 -20.24 22.76
C GLY A 68 -15.06 -19.27 22.42
N ASN A 69 -14.30 -19.52 21.35
CA ASN A 69 -13.30 -18.59 20.85
C ASN A 69 -13.90 -17.25 20.38
N VAL A 70 -15.05 -17.28 19.70
CA VAL A 70 -15.80 -16.07 19.31
C VAL A 70 -16.22 -15.28 20.56
N ILE A 71 -16.77 -15.95 21.58
CA ILE A 71 -17.17 -15.29 22.84
C ILE A 71 -15.96 -14.69 23.55
N LYS A 72 -14.86 -15.43 23.68
CA LYS A 72 -13.66 -14.94 24.36
C LYS A 72 -13.09 -13.70 23.65
N ARG A 73 -13.03 -13.73 22.32
CA ARG A 73 -12.64 -12.56 21.52
C ARG A 73 -13.61 -11.39 21.72
N ALA A 74 -14.92 -11.63 21.72
CA ALA A 74 -15.93 -10.59 21.97
C ALA A 74 -15.79 -9.96 23.37
N GLN A 75 -15.48 -10.75 24.40
CA GLN A 75 -15.20 -10.25 25.75
C GLN A 75 -13.94 -9.38 25.78
N CYS A 76 -12.86 -9.80 25.10
CA CYS A 76 -11.66 -8.99 24.95
C CYS A 76 -11.97 -7.64 24.28
N LEU A 77 -12.68 -7.67 23.15
CA LEU A 77 -13.07 -6.47 22.41
C LEU A 77 -13.91 -5.53 23.27
N LYS A 78 -14.90 -6.06 24.01
CA LYS A 78 -15.74 -5.28 24.91
C LYS A 78 -14.90 -4.54 25.97
N ARG A 79 -13.98 -5.25 26.63
CA ARG A 79 -13.09 -4.67 27.65
C ARG A 79 -12.15 -3.62 27.06
N CYS A 80 -11.55 -3.91 25.90
CA CYS A 80 -10.67 -2.97 25.20
C CYS A 80 -11.41 -1.68 24.83
N LYS A 81 -12.58 -1.79 24.20
CA LYS A 81 -13.38 -0.63 23.78
C LYS A 81 -13.82 0.23 24.96
N GLN A 82 -14.18 -0.37 26.11
CA GLN A 82 -14.53 0.37 27.33
C GLN A 82 -13.40 1.28 27.85
N GLY A 83 -12.14 0.92 27.60
CA GLY A 83 -10.98 1.70 28.03
C GLY A 83 -10.70 2.94 27.18
N LEU A 84 -11.21 3.01 25.95
CA LEU A 84 -10.79 4.02 24.97
C LEU A 84 -11.78 5.19 24.86
N PRO A 85 -11.30 6.45 24.80
CA PRO A 85 -12.16 7.64 24.69
C PRO A 85 -13.12 7.61 23.49
N ALA A 86 -12.72 7.00 22.37
CA ALA A 86 -13.51 6.91 21.14
C ALA A 86 -14.88 6.24 21.36
N PHE A 87 -14.97 5.26 22.26
CA PHE A 87 -16.21 4.53 22.54
C PHE A 87 -16.96 5.02 23.79
N ARG A 88 -16.49 6.10 24.42
CA ARG A 88 -17.25 6.78 25.49
C ARG A 88 -18.35 7.69 24.93
N GLN A 89 -18.24 8.07 23.67
CA GLN A 89 -19.24 8.88 22.97
C GLN A 89 -20.28 7.98 22.28
N THR A 90 -21.42 8.55 21.89
CA THR A 90 -22.41 7.86 21.07
C THR A 90 -21.80 7.46 19.72
N MET A 91 -22.07 6.22 19.31
CA MET A 91 -21.64 5.73 18.00
C MET A 91 -22.33 6.54 16.88
N PRO A 92 -21.61 6.89 15.81
CA PRO A 92 -22.20 7.56 14.66
C PRO A 92 -23.20 6.66 13.93
N SER A 93 -24.18 7.25 13.25
CA SER A 93 -25.05 6.54 12.33
C SER A 93 -24.27 5.86 11.19
N ARG A 94 -24.88 4.82 10.59
CA ARG A 94 -24.30 4.14 9.41
C ARG A 94 -24.13 5.12 8.25
N ASP A 95 -25.12 5.96 8.00
CA ASP A 95 -25.07 6.96 6.93
C ASP A 95 -23.88 7.92 7.12
N THR A 96 -23.62 8.37 8.36
CA THR A 96 -22.45 9.20 8.66
C THR A 96 -21.15 8.45 8.35
N LEU A 97 -21.04 7.19 8.77
CA LEU A 97 -19.83 6.40 8.48
C LEU A 97 -19.63 6.20 6.97
N ASP A 98 -20.71 5.93 6.23
CA ASP A 98 -20.70 5.75 4.78
C ASP A 98 -20.26 7.03 4.04
N GLU A 99 -20.70 8.21 4.48
CA GLU A 99 -20.26 9.50 3.94
C GLU A 99 -18.75 9.74 4.15
N PHE A 100 -18.24 9.42 5.34
CA PHE A 100 -16.81 9.54 5.63
C PHE A 100 -15.98 8.52 4.84
N GLU A 101 -16.48 7.29 4.68
CA GLU A 101 -15.86 6.30 3.82
C GLU A 101 -15.83 6.76 2.36
N ARG A 102 -16.89 7.40 1.88
CA ARG A 102 -16.99 8.02 0.56
C ARG A 102 -16.21 9.33 0.42
N ARG A 103 -15.55 9.80 1.49
CA ARG A 103 -14.80 11.07 1.50
C ARG A 103 -15.67 12.31 1.24
N GLU A 104 -16.99 12.24 1.49
CA GLU A 104 -17.90 13.39 1.34
C GLU A 104 -17.49 14.65 2.12
N PRO A 105 -16.96 14.57 3.36
CA PRO A 105 -16.50 15.76 4.08
C PRO A 105 -15.49 16.61 3.30
N TYR A 106 -14.71 16.01 2.40
CA TYR A 106 -13.73 16.71 1.57
C TYR A 106 -14.35 17.60 0.49
N LYS A 107 -15.55 17.26 0.01
CA LYS A 107 -16.32 18.11 -0.90
C LYS A 107 -16.67 19.44 -0.25
N TYR A 108 -17.19 19.39 0.97
CA TYR A 108 -17.54 20.59 1.75
C TYR A 108 -16.29 21.36 2.19
N LEU A 109 -15.24 20.66 2.65
CA LEU A 109 -13.97 21.29 3.02
C LEU A 109 -13.33 22.03 1.86
N GLN A 110 -13.32 21.44 0.66
CA GLN A 110 -12.75 22.06 -0.53
C GLN A 110 -13.36 23.45 -0.76
N TYR A 111 -14.68 23.55 -0.77
CA TYR A 111 -15.36 24.82 -0.99
C TYR A 111 -15.16 25.79 0.18
N ALA A 112 -15.26 25.32 1.42
CA ALA A 112 -15.06 26.15 2.61
C ALA A 112 -13.61 26.72 2.69
N TYR A 113 -12.61 25.92 2.32
CA TYR A 113 -11.22 26.38 2.21
C TYR A 113 -11.04 27.41 1.11
N PHE A 114 -11.67 27.19 -0.05
CA PHE A 114 -11.63 28.14 -1.15
C PHE A 114 -12.22 29.49 -0.73
N LYS A 115 -13.39 29.50 -0.08
CA LYS A 115 -14.04 30.72 0.43
C LYS A 115 -13.26 31.39 1.56
N SER A 116 -12.47 30.63 2.32
CA SER A 116 -11.55 31.12 3.35
C SER A 116 -10.17 31.50 2.82
N ASN A 117 -9.99 31.60 1.49
CA ASN A 117 -8.72 31.91 0.82
C ASN A 117 -7.55 30.97 1.18
N ASN A 118 -7.84 29.71 1.53
CA ASN A 118 -6.86 28.68 1.79
C ASN A 118 -6.75 27.72 0.59
N LEU A 119 -6.17 28.22 -0.50
CA LEU A 119 -6.08 27.49 -1.76
C LEU A 119 -5.32 26.16 -1.61
N ALA A 120 -4.20 26.15 -0.89
CA ALA A 120 -3.41 24.94 -0.65
C ALA A 120 -4.25 23.79 -0.08
N LYS A 121 -5.01 24.04 0.99
CA LYS A 121 -5.90 23.03 1.59
C LYS A 121 -7.09 22.71 0.69
N ALA A 122 -7.61 23.67 -0.08
CA ALA A 122 -8.68 23.42 -1.04
C ALA A 122 -8.24 22.45 -2.14
N VAL A 123 -7.03 22.62 -2.70
CA VAL A 123 -6.44 21.71 -3.69
C VAL A 123 -6.29 20.30 -3.12
N SER A 124 -5.74 20.17 -1.91
CA SER A 124 -5.58 18.86 -1.26
C SER A 124 -6.92 18.18 -0.98
N ALA A 125 -7.94 18.92 -0.52
CA ALA A 125 -9.28 18.38 -0.29
C ALA A 125 -9.96 17.94 -1.61
N ALA A 126 -9.86 18.74 -2.66
CA ALA A 126 -10.36 18.41 -4.00
C ALA A 126 -9.72 17.12 -4.54
N HIS A 127 -8.39 17.02 -4.44
CA HIS A 127 -7.63 15.83 -4.85
C HIS A 127 -8.06 14.60 -4.05
N THR A 128 -8.17 14.74 -2.73
CA THR A 128 -8.60 13.66 -1.84
C THR A 128 -10.00 13.14 -2.19
N PHE A 129 -10.94 14.02 -2.54
CA PHE A 129 -12.29 13.66 -2.95
C PHE A 129 -12.31 12.93 -4.31
N LEU A 130 -11.63 13.47 -5.33
CA LEU A 130 -11.61 12.91 -6.69
C LEU A 130 -11.03 11.50 -6.77
N LEU A 131 -10.19 11.09 -5.82
CA LEU A 131 -9.68 9.71 -5.75
C LEU A 131 -10.79 8.66 -5.53
N LYS A 132 -11.94 9.05 -4.97
CA LYS A 132 -13.12 8.17 -4.85
C LYS A 132 -14.26 8.53 -5.79
N HIS A 133 -14.26 9.75 -6.33
CA HIS A 133 -15.30 10.25 -7.23
C HIS A 133 -14.65 10.79 -8.50
N PRO A 134 -14.03 9.92 -9.33
CA PRO A 134 -13.28 10.36 -10.50
C PRO A 134 -14.18 11.08 -11.52
N ASP A 135 -15.48 10.76 -11.54
CA ASP A 135 -16.45 11.26 -12.52
C ASP A 135 -17.28 12.47 -12.00
N ASP A 136 -16.92 13.08 -10.87
CA ASP A 136 -17.62 14.27 -10.36
C ASP A 136 -17.27 15.52 -11.19
N ASP A 137 -18.16 15.88 -12.12
CA ASP A 137 -17.98 17.00 -13.06
C ASP A 137 -17.63 18.33 -12.38
N MET A 138 -18.27 18.62 -11.24
CA MET A 138 -18.06 19.89 -10.53
C MET A 138 -16.65 19.95 -9.95
N MET A 139 -16.22 18.88 -9.27
CA MET A 139 -14.91 18.82 -8.67
C MET A 139 -13.80 18.71 -9.73
N GLN A 140 -14.04 18.06 -10.86
CA GLN A 140 -13.12 18.07 -12.00
C GLN A 140 -12.86 19.48 -12.52
N ARG A 141 -13.92 20.29 -12.69
CA ARG A 141 -13.78 21.71 -13.11
C ARG A 141 -13.04 22.54 -12.07
N ASN A 142 -13.36 22.36 -10.78
CA ASN A 142 -12.64 23.01 -9.68
C ASN A 142 -11.16 22.64 -9.69
N MET A 143 -10.84 21.36 -9.91
CA MET A 143 -9.48 20.88 -9.99
C MET A 143 -8.73 21.40 -11.22
N ALA A 144 -9.39 21.51 -12.38
CA ALA A 144 -8.80 22.12 -13.57
C ALA A 144 -8.43 23.59 -13.33
N TYR A 145 -9.31 24.34 -12.64
CA TYR A 145 -9.00 25.69 -12.18
C TYR A 145 -7.79 25.71 -11.23
N TYR A 146 -7.76 24.82 -10.23
CA TYR A 146 -6.62 24.77 -9.30
C TYR A 146 -5.30 24.46 -9.99
N LYS A 147 -5.27 23.51 -10.93
CA LYS A 147 -4.07 23.18 -11.71
C LYS A 147 -3.58 24.34 -12.59
N SER A 148 -4.45 25.29 -12.93
CA SER A 148 -4.03 26.51 -13.66
C SER A 148 -3.27 27.51 -12.79
N LEU A 149 -3.32 27.36 -11.46
CA LEU A 149 -2.65 28.26 -10.53
C LEU A 149 -1.18 27.86 -10.31
N PRO A 150 -0.23 28.82 -10.33
CA PRO A 150 1.16 28.55 -10.03
C PRO A 150 1.33 27.92 -8.64
N GLY A 151 2.10 26.82 -8.57
CA GLY A 151 2.40 26.14 -7.30
C GLY A 151 1.30 25.22 -6.77
N ALA A 152 0.18 25.05 -7.48
CA ALA A 152 -0.88 24.14 -7.06
C ALA A 152 -0.45 22.66 -7.02
N GLU A 153 0.52 22.27 -7.86
CA GLU A 153 1.05 20.92 -7.94
C GLU A 153 1.63 20.43 -6.61
N ASP A 154 2.26 21.32 -5.84
CA ASP A 154 2.83 21.02 -4.52
C ASP A 154 1.77 20.66 -3.46
N HIS A 155 0.51 20.95 -3.76
CA HIS A 155 -0.64 20.75 -2.88
C HIS A 155 -1.57 19.61 -3.33
N LEU A 156 -1.23 18.89 -4.41
CA LEU A 156 -1.93 17.68 -4.86
C LEU A 156 -1.58 16.47 -4.00
N LYS A 157 -2.03 16.49 -2.74
CA LYS A 157 -1.78 15.44 -1.75
C LYS A 157 -3.08 14.77 -1.35
N ASP A 158 -3.07 13.43 -1.25
CA ASP A 158 -4.18 12.70 -0.62
C ASP A 158 -4.07 12.81 0.90
N LEU A 159 -5.03 13.49 1.52
CA LEU A 159 -5.13 13.69 2.96
C LEU A 159 -5.52 12.41 3.72
N GLU A 160 -5.90 11.35 3.01
CA GLU A 160 -6.24 10.04 3.55
C GLU A 160 -5.20 8.95 3.27
N THR A 161 -4.05 9.29 2.65
CA THR A 161 -2.94 8.37 2.34
C THR A 161 -2.59 7.53 3.57
N LYS A 162 -2.60 6.20 3.43
CA LYS A 162 -2.21 5.30 4.53
C LYS A 162 -0.70 5.12 4.60
N SER A 163 -0.19 4.91 5.82
CA SER A 163 1.26 4.73 6.05
C SER A 163 1.86 3.55 5.27
N TYR A 164 1.07 2.50 5.04
CA TYR A 164 1.50 1.34 4.27
C TYR A 164 1.58 1.60 2.76
N GLU A 165 0.92 2.64 2.22
CA GLU A 165 0.99 2.96 0.79
C GLU A 165 2.41 3.41 0.41
N THR A 166 3.03 4.24 1.25
CA THR A 166 4.44 4.63 1.07
C THR A 166 5.36 3.41 1.13
N LEU A 167 5.12 2.47 2.04
CA LEU A 167 5.88 1.22 2.13
C LEU A 167 5.69 0.34 0.89
N PHE A 168 4.47 0.20 0.41
CA PHE A 168 4.15 -0.54 -0.81
C PHE A 168 4.89 0.04 -2.01
N VAL A 169 4.82 1.36 -2.16
CA VAL A 169 5.47 2.09 -3.25
C VAL A 169 7.00 1.93 -3.20
N ARG A 170 7.62 1.98 -2.01
CA ARG A 170 9.05 1.65 -1.84
C ARG A 170 9.36 0.19 -2.18
N ALA A 171 8.49 -0.75 -1.78
CA ALA A 171 8.65 -2.17 -2.06
C ALA A 171 8.59 -2.49 -3.57
N VAL A 172 7.66 -1.88 -4.31
CA VAL A 172 7.55 -2.00 -5.78
C VAL A 172 8.86 -1.56 -6.44
N ARG A 173 9.51 -0.51 -5.94
CA ARG A 173 10.76 -0.01 -6.55
C ARG A 173 11.97 -0.87 -6.23
N ALA A 174 12.11 -1.31 -4.98
CA ALA A 174 13.13 -2.28 -4.61
C ALA A 174 12.98 -3.57 -5.44
N TYR A 175 11.74 -3.99 -5.71
CA TYR A 175 11.45 -5.08 -6.64
C TYR A 175 11.90 -4.76 -8.07
N ASN A 176 11.47 -3.64 -8.65
CA ASN A 176 11.83 -3.24 -10.02
C ASN A 176 13.36 -3.15 -10.19
N ALA A 177 14.07 -2.52 -9.26
CA ALA A 177 15.53 -2.42 -9.29
C ALA A 177 16.20 -3.81 -9.19
N SER A 178 15.67 -4.70 -8.35
CA SER A 178 16.16 -6.08 -8.26
C SER A 178 15.90 -6.86 -9.55
N TYR A 179 14.74 -6.68 -10.18
CA TYR A 179 14.37 -7.33 -11.43
C TYR A 179 15.34 -6.94 -12.56
N MET A 180 15.71 -5.66 -12.64
CA MET A 180 16.64 -5.14 -13.64
C MET A 180 18.03 -5.78 -13.61
N LEU A 181 18.42 -6.47 -12.52
CA LEU A 181 19.65 -7.27 -12.49
C LEU A 181 19.55 -8.48 -13.42
N PHE A 182 18.39 -9.12 -13.48
CA PHE A 182 18.18 -10.39 -14.18
C PHE A 182 17.74 -10.18 -15.63
N ASP A 183 16.87 -9.20 -15.87
CA ASP A 183 16.44 -8.82 -17.22
C ASP A 183 16.55 -7.32 -17.41
N HIS A 184 17.75 -6.88 -17.78
CA HIS A 184 18.02 -5.48 -18.09
C HIS A 184 17.49 -5.05 -19.46
N LYS A 185 16.87 -5.95 -20.25
CA LYS A 185 16.33 -5.65 -21.58
C LYS A 185 14.82 -5.46 -21.56
N ASP A 186 14.15 -5.79 -20.46
CA ASP A 186 12.74 -5.50 -20.26
C ASP A 186 12.47 -3.98 -20.28
N GLU A 187 11.95 -3.50 -21.41
CA GLU A 187 11.60 -2.10 -21.61
C GLU A 187 10.43 -1.64 -20.74
N VAL A 188 9.50 -2.54 -20.39
CA VAL A 188 8.40 -2.21 -19.47
C VAL A 188 8.96 -1.91 -18.09
N MET A 189 9.89 -2.74 -17.61
CA MET A 189 10.51 -2.52 -16.31
C MET A 189 11.39 -1.26 -16.28
N LYS A 190 12.15 -1.00 -17.34
CA LYS A 190 12.91 0.27 -17.48
C LYS A 190 12.01 1.49 -17.39
N ASN A 191 10.89 1.47 -18.12
CA ASN A 191 9.92 2.56 -18.12
C ASN A 191 9.29 2.76 -16.74
N ASN A 192 8.98 1.67 -16.02
CA ASN A 192 8.46 1.75 -14.65
C ASN A 192 9.49 2.41 -13.70
N VAL A 193 10.77 2.02 -13.77
CA VAL A 193 11.83 2.64 -12.97
C VAL A 193 11.99 4.13 -13.31
N ALA A 194 12.01 4.47 -14.60
CA ALA A 194 12.14 5.85 -15.07
C ALA A 194 10.96 6.74 -14.62
N TYR A 195 9.73 6.23 -14.71
CA TYR A 195 8.53 6.92 -14.22
C TYR A 195 8.66 7.29 -12.75
N TYR A 196 9.05 6.33 -11.91
CA TYR A 196 9.19 6.61 -10.48
C TYR A 196 10.37 7.53 -10.15
N LYS A 197 11.47 7.47 -10.91
CA LYS A 197 12.59 8.43 -10.78
C LYS A 197 12.15 9.84 -11.16
N TYR A 198 11.33 9.99 -12.19
CA TYR A 198 10.80 11.30 -12.58
C TYR A 198 9.91 11.90 -11.49
N HIS A 199 9.03 11.08 -10.88
CA HIS A 199 8.14 11.51 -9.80
C HIS A 199 8.76 11.38 -8.38
N MET A 200 10.09 11.33 -8.26
CA MET A 200 10.78 11.03 -7.01
C MET A 200 10.37 11.94 -5.85
N LYS A 201 10.28 13.26 -6.10
CA LYS A 201 9.87 14.24 -5.09
C LYS A 201 8.41 14.08 -4.67
N GLN A 202 7.52 13.80 -5.62
CA GLN A 202 6.08 13.65 -5.37
C GLN A 202 5.80 12.49 -4.41
N TRP A 203 6.56 11.40 -4.53
CA TRP A 203 6.42 10.21 -3.69
C TRP A 203 7.34 10.22 -2.45
N GLY A 204 8.10 11.30 -2.22
CA GLY A 204 8.99 11.44 -1.06
C GLY A 204 10.13 10.43 -1.02
N LEU A 205 10.76 10.17 -2.16
CA LEU A 205 11.76 9.10 -2.30
C LEU A 205 13.19 9.63 -2.32
N THR A 206 14.12 8.70 -2.13
CA THR A 206 15.55 8.94 -2.30
C THR A 206 16.15 8.02 -3.36
N GLU A 207 17.39 8.29 -3.76
CA GLU A 207 18.15 7.41 -4.66
C GLU A 207 18.31 5.99 -4.07
N GLU A 208 18.31 5.84 -2.75
CA GLU A 208 18.41 4.54 -2.08
C GLU A 208 17.21 3.62 -2.40
N ASP A 209 16.01 4.17 -2.62
CA ASP A 209 14.81 3.40 -2.96
C ASP A 209 14.90 2.75 -4.37
N PHE A 210 15.91 3.11 -5.17
CA PHE A 210 16.18 2.55 -6.49
C PHE A 210 17.35 1.57 -6.52
N LEU A 211 17.91 1.24 -5.35
CA LEU A 211 18.92 0.20 -5.25
C LEU A 211 18.26 -1.19 -5.24
N PRO A 212 18.87 -2.18 -5.91
CA PRO A 212 18.40 -3.56 -5.82
C PRO A 212 18.55 -4.08 -4.38
N ARG A 213 17.70 -5.02 -4.01
CA ARG A 213 17.76 -5.66 -2.69
C ARG A 213 19.05 -6.45 -2.53
N SER A 214 19.62 -6.44 -1.32
CA SER A 214 20.89 -7.12 -1.03
C SER A 214 20.83 -8.63 -1.31
N GLU A 215 19.69 -9.27 -1.05
CA GLU A 215 19.49 -10.69 -1.35
C GLU A 215 19.48 -10.96 -2.85
N ALA A 216 18.90 -10.05 -3.65
CA ALA A 216 18.87 -10.16 -5.10
C ALA A 216 20.26 -9.96 -5.71
N VAL A 217 21.02 -8.98 -5.22
CA VAL A 217 22.42 -8.76 -5.61
C VAL A 217 23.27 -9.98 -5.30
N ARG A 218 23.14 -10.53 -4.08
CA ARG A 218 23.86 -11.75 -3.68
C ARG A 218 23.55 -12.93 -4.60
N TYR A 219 22.26 -13.14 -4.89
CA TYR A 219 21.83 -14.21 -5.79
C TYR A 219 22.35 -14.01 -7.21
N TYR A 220 22.23 -12.79 -7.76
CA TYR A 220 22.74 -12.44 -9.08
C TYR A 220 24.24 -12.71 -9.21
N ASN A 221 25.04 -12.27 -8.24
CA ASN A 221 26.49 -12.49 -8.23
C ASN A 221 26.84 -13.97 -8.18
N GLN A 222 26.17 -14.75 -7.32
CA GLN A 222 26.38 -16.18 -7.21
C GLN A 222 26.06 -16.91 -8.53
N THR A 223 24.89 -16.63 -9.11
CA THR A 223 24.45 -17.27 -10.35
C THR A 223 25.34 -16.88 -11.53
N THR A 224 25.79 -15.62 -11.60
CA THR A 224 26.73 -15.15 -12.62
C THR A 224 28.06 -15.89 -12.53
N MET A 225 28.60 -16.06 -11.32
CA MET A 225 29.85 -16.79 -11.11
C MET A 225 29.70 -18.27 -11.47
N GLN A 226 28.57 -18.89 -11.10
CA GLN A 226 28.26 -20.28 -11.48
C GLN A 226 28.14 -20.45 -13.00
N LEU A 227 27.50 -19.51 -13.71
CA LEU A 227 27.41 -19.52 -15.17
C LEU A 227 28.79 -19.40 -15.82
N GLN A 228 29.63 -18.49 -15.34
CA GLN A 228 31.01 -18.35 -15.83
C GLN A 228 31.82 -19.64 -15.63
N MET A 229 31.71 -20.28 -14.46
CA MET A 229 32.34 -21.57 -14.20
C MET A 229 31.80 -22.66 -15.12
N PHE A 230 30.50 -22.69 -15.37
CA PHE A 230 29.87 -23.64 -16.29
C PHE A 230 30.34 -23.43 -17.73
N GLU A 231 30.38 -22.19 -18.22
CA GLU A 231 30.88 -21.85 -19.56
C GLU A 231 32.36 -22.21 -19.72
N PHE A 232 33.18 -21.93 -18.71
CA PHE A 232 34.59 -22.33 -18.67
C PHE A 232 34.73 -23.85 -18.81
N SER A 233 33.98 -24.62 -17.99
CA SER A 233 34.00 -26.08 -18.04
C SER A 233 33.53 -26.61 -19.39
N LYS A 234 32.47 -26.02 -19.97
CA LYS A 234 31.99 -26.42 -21.30
C LYS A 234 33.02 -26.18 -22.40
N GLN A 235 33.81 -25.10 -22.30
CA GLN A 235 34.82 -24.76 -23.31
C GLN A 235 36.12 -25.54 -23.16
N ARG A 236 36.48 -25.96 -21.94
CA ARG A 236 37.81 -26.52 -21.63
C ARG A 236 37.82 -27.95 -21.10
N LEU A 237 36.68 -28.45 -20.65
CA LEU A 237 36.53 -29.81 -20.08
C LEU A 237 35.56 -30.68 -20.90
N ALA A 238 35.02 -30.17 -22.01
CA ALA A 238 34.34 -31.02 -22.98
C ALA A 238 35.39 -31.90 -23.67
N SER A 239 35.21 -33.22 -23.52
CA SER A 239 36.03 -34.36 -23.95
C SER A 239 36.97 -34.11 -25.13
N ASP A 240 38.28 -34.14 -24.84
CA ASP A 240 39.35 -34.46 -25.80
C ASP A 240 39.51 -35.99 -25.96
N ASP A 241 38.58 -36.78 -25.41
CA ASP A 241 38.64 -38.24 -25.32
C ASP A 241 37.43 -38.90 -26.00
N GLU A 242 37.41 -38.88 -27.34
CA GLU A 242 37.17 -40.09 -28.14
C GLU A 242 38.12 -39.99 -29.34
N GLY A 243 39.41 -40.27 -29.07
CA GLY A 243 40.33 -40.59 -30.14
C GLY A 243 39.80 -41.84 -30.85
N ASP A 244 39.55 -41.73 -32.16
CA ASP A 244 39.26 -42.87 -33.02
C ASP A 244 40.36 -43.92 -32.80
N VAL A 245 40.02 -45.01 -32.09
CA VAL A 245 40.84 -46.22 -32.12
C VAL A 245 40.56 -46.88 -33.46
N VAL A 246 41.20 -46.37 -34.51
CA VAL A 246 41.36 -47.10 -35.76
C VAL A 246 42.41 -48.19 -35.48
N GLU A 247 42.00 -49.27 -34.82
CA GLU A 247 42.78 -50.49 -34.85
C GLU A 247 42.61 -51.13 -36.23
N PHE A 248 43.54 -50.75 -37.11
CA PHE A 248 44.00 -51.54 -38.25
C PHE A 248 44.40 -52.95 -37.76
N ILE A 249 43.43 -53.84 -37.57
CA ILE A 249 43.67 -55.27 -37.37
C ILE A 249 42.70 -56.02 -38.28
N ASP A 250 42.84 -55.80 -39.59
CA ASP A 250 42.36 -56.74 -40.62
C ASP A 250 43.28 -56.75 -41.86
N GLU A 251 44.35 -55.93 -41.90
CA GLU A 251 45.25 -55.83 -43.07
C GLU A 251 46.54 -56.67 -42.94
N PHE A 252 46.62 -57.56 -41.93
CA PHE A 252 47.76 -58.48 -41.75
C PHE A 252 47.38 -59.97 -41.72
N LEU A 253 46.13 -60.33 -42.05
CA LEU A 253 45.70 -61.74 -42.10
C LEU A 253 45.21 -62.22 -43.46
N ASP A 254 45.28 -61.40 -44.50
CA ASP A 254 45.03 -61.82 -45.88
C ASP A 254 46.24 -61.49 -46.76
N GLU A 255 47.25 -62.36 -46.76
CA GLU A 255 48.11 -62.64 -47.92
C GLU A 255 48.75 -64.03 -47.71
N ASP A 256 47.95 -65.04 -48.05
CA ASP A 256 48.26 -66.20 -48.89
C ASP A 256 49.66 -66.88 -48.89
N GLU A 257 49.55 -68.21 -48.83
CA GLU A 257 50.41 -69.30 -49.39
C GLU A 257 51.75 -69.68 -48.74
#